data_AF-A0A5J5HRU5-F1
#
_entry.id   AF-A0A5J5HRU5-F1
#
_cell.length_a   1.000
_cell.length_b   1.000
_cell.length_c   1.000
_cell.angle_alpha   90.00
_cell.angle_beta   90.00
_cell.angle_gamma   90.00
#
_symmetry.space_group_name_H-M   'P 1'
#
loop_
_entity.id
_entity.type
_entity.pdbx_description
1 polymer ?
#
loop_
_entity_poly.entity_id
_entity_poly.type
_entity_poly.pdbx_seq_one_letter_code
_entity_poly.pdbx_strand_id
1 'polypeptide(L)'
;MIRKILIICGFIYFIFPSVIAAHPGNTDSSGGHTCRTNCDNWGLDYGEYHFHDSSDDIIDYSDSVFDYDDGYEEGYDYAYEYTSACETDYDRDWIGSQAYGEGYEDGIYDGNYDGLLVCYDDSYQAGMEAGEADSYEGIVYTEDQEIEDWYDETSYSKGYAEGYDREAYAGAAIDKEEAVEVIKTEGGIADGSEDDKIQITSAITIGSILGIVGLSIAHDYYRNRRNRRNND
;
A
#
# COMPACT_ATOMS: atom_id res chain seq x y z
N MET A 1 -58.40 -68.03 -7.43
CA MET A 1 -57.38 -67.40 -8.31
C MET A 1 -57.25 -65.89 -8.06
N ILE A 2 -58.35 -65.15 -7.92
CA ILE A 2 -58.37 -63.70 -7.65
C ILE A 2 -57.49 -63.26 -6.45
N ARG A 3 -57.47 -63.99 -5.33
CA ARG A 3 -56.65 -63.63 -4.15
C ARG A 3 -55.14 -63.63 -4.41
N LYS A 4 -54.65 -64.49 -5.32
CA LYS A 4 -53.22 -64.54 -5.69
C LYS A 4 -52.86 -63.41 -6.65
N ILE A 5 -53.79 -63.05 -7.54
CA ILE A 5 -53.64 -61.93 -8.47
C ILE A 5 -53.54 -60.61 -7.70
N LEU A 6 -54.40 -60.39 -6.69
CA LEU A 6 -54.35 -59.17 -5.86
C LEU A 6 -53.01 -59.02 -5.11
N ILE A 7 -52.45 -60.13 -4.60
CA ILE A 7 -51.14 -60.11 -3.93
C ILE A 7 -50.02 -59.77 -4.92
N ILE A 8 -50.05 -60.36 -6.12
CA ILE A 8 -49.04 -60.09 -7.16
C ILE A 8 -49.13 -58.64 -7.66
N CYS A 9 -50.33 -58.12 -7.87
CA CYS A 9 -50.53 -56.72 -8.27
C CYS A 9 -50.07 -55.74 -7.19
N GLY A 10 -50.31 -56.03 -5.90
CA GLY A 10 -49.80 -55.22 -4.80
C GLY A 10 -48.27 -55.24 -4.70
N PHE A 11 -47.64 -56.39 -4.94
CA PHE A 11 -46.18 -56.50 -4.94
C PHE A 11 -45.54 -55.75 -6.12
N ILE A 12 -46.16 -55.81 -7.31
CA ILE A 12 -45.71 -55.06 -8.50
C ILE A 12 -45.75 -53.55 -8.26
N TYR A 13 -46.76 -53.04 -7.55
CA TYR A 13 -46.85 -51.61 -7.23
C TYR A 13 -45.70 -51.11 -6.35
N PHE A 14 -45.17 -51.96 -5.45
CA PHE A 14 -44.04 -51.61 -4.58
C PHE A 14 -42.67 -51.62 -5.28
N ILE A 15 -42.55 -52.26 -6.46
CA ILE A 15 -41.28 -52.38 -7.19
C ILE A 15 -41.05 -51.21 -8.15
N PHE A 16 -42.09 -50.43 -8.47
CA PHE A 16 -41.90 -49.23 -9.28
C PHE A 16 -41.29 -48.11 -8.41
N PRO A 17 -40.02 -47.73 -8.63
CA PRO A 17 -39.48 -46.56 -7.95
C PRO A 17 -40.30 -45.35 -8.39
N SER A 18 -40.90 -44.66 -7.43
CA SER A 18 -41.38 -43.30 -7.66
C SER A 18 -40.22 -42.47 -8.21
N VAL A 19 -40.47 -41.69 -9.26
CA VAL A 19 -39.49 -40.71 -9.75
C VAL A 19 -39.23 -39.74 -8.61
N ILE A 20 -38.11 -39.91 -7.91
CA ILE A 20 -37.66 -38.96 -6.89
C ILE A 20 -36.92 -37.88 -7.66
N ALA A 21 -37.59 -36.75 -7.87
CA ALA A 21 -36.91 -35.54 -8.27
C ALA A 21 -36.00 -35.16 -7.09
N ALA A 22 -34.68 -35.23 -7.28
CA ALA A 22 -33.76 -34.64 -6.33
C ALA A 22 -34.10 -33.15 -6.27
N HIS A 23 -34.56 -32.68 -5.11
CA HIS A 23 -34.71 -31.25 -4.88
C HIS A 23 -33.34 -30.60 -5.11
N PRO A 24 -33.25 -29.44 -5.80
CA PRO A 24 -32.02 -28.65 -5.77
C PRO A 24 -31.66 -28.46 -4.31
N GLY A 25 -30.42 -28.80 -3.94
CA GLY A 25 -29.99 -28.86 -2.55
C GLY A 25 -30.36 -27.57 -1.84
N ASN A 26 -30.93 -27.67 -0.63
CA ASN A 26 -31.18 -26.47 0.16
C ASN A 26 -29.84 -25.78 0.41
N THR A 27 -29.89 -24.46 0.28
CA THR A 27 -28.87 -23.54 0.75
C THR A 27 -28.51 -23.84 2.21
N ASP A 28 -27.23 -23.83 2.53
CA ASP A 28 -26.75 -23.99 3.91
C ASP A 28 -26.92 -22.68 4.71
N SER A 29 -26.46 -22.69 5.96
CA SER A 29 -26.62 -21.55 6.88
C SER A 29 -25.89 -20.28 6.42
N SER A 30 -24.95 -20.39 5.48
CA SER A 30 -24.18 -19.26 4.95
C SER A 30 -24.81 -18.65 3.70
N GLY A 31 -25.90 -19.21 3.17
CA GLY A 31 -26.56 -18.65 1.98
C GLY A 31 -26.09 -19.25 0.64
N GLY A 32 -25.23 -20.28 0.66
CA GLY A 32 -24.82 -21.00 -0.55
C GLY A 32 -24.99 -22.52 -0.49
N HIS A 33 -24.53 -23.22 -1.52
CA HIS A 33 -24.47 -24.69 -1.54
C HIS A 33 -23.42 -25.20 -2.52
N THR A 34 -22.95 -26.43 -2.29
CA THR A 34 -22.09 -27.12 -3.26
C THR A 34 -22.93 -27.76 -4.36
N CYS A 35 -22.59 -27.50 -5.62
CA CYS A 35 -23.19 -28.17 -6.75
C CYS A 35 -22.77 -29.65 -6.80
N ARG A 36 -23.77 -30.54 -6.70
CA ARG A 36 -23.57 -32.02 -6.73
C ARG A 36 -24.36 -32.71 -7.83
N THR A 37 -25.28 -32.00 -8.49
CA THR A 37 -26.15 -32.58 -9.51
C THR A 37 -26.47 -31.54 -10.56
N ASN A 38 -26.42 -31.94 -11.84
CA ASN A 38 -26.77 -31.10 -12.99
C ASN A 38 -25.94 -29.80 -13.14
N CYS A 39 -24.72 -29.74 -12.60
CA CYS A 39 -23.88 -28.53 -12.57
C CYS A 39 -23.64 -27.92 -13.96
N ASP A 40 -23.30 -28.78 -14.93
CA ASP A 40 -23.10 -28.37 -16.33
C ASP A 40 -24.32 -27.65 -16.94
N ASN A 41 -25.54 -28.01 -16.52
CA ASN A 41 -26.76 -27.37 -17.03
C ASN A 41 -26.90 -25.92 -16.54
N TRP A 42 -26.19 -25.56 -15.48
CA TRP A 42 -26.13 -24.23 -14.89
C TRP A 42 -24.78 -23.54 -15.15
N GLY A 43 -23.91 -24.14 -15.97
CA GLY A 43 -22.60 -23.59 -16.30
C GLY A 43 -21.57 -23.67 -15.16
N LEU A 44 -21.78 -24.56 -14.19
CA LEU A 44 -20.92 -24.74 -13.01
C LEU A 44 -20.16 -26.06 -13.06
N ASP A 45 -19.01 -26.12 -12.40
CA ASP A 45 -18.24 -27.35 -12.26
C ASP A 45 -18.75 -28.23 -11.10
N TYR A 46 -18.59 -29.55 -11.25
CA TYR A 46 -18.99 -30.48 -10.20
C TYR A 46 -18.14 -30.28 -8.93
N GLY A 47 -18.80 -29.99 -7.81
CA GLY A 47 -18.15 -29.75 -6.52
C GLY A 47 -17.84 -28.28 -6.24
N GLU A 48 -18.17 -27.38 -7.15
CA GLU A 48 -18.11 -25.93 -6.94
C GLU A 48 -19.18 -25.48 -5.92
N TYR A 49 -18.87 -24.45 -5.13
CA TYR A 49 -19.79 -23.89 -4.13
C TYR A 49 -20.28 -22.53 -4.61
N HIS A 50 -21.60 -22.30 -4.58
CA HIS A 50 -22.20 -21.07 -5.10
C HIS A 50 -23.37 -20.58 -4.24
N PHE A 51 -23.56 -19.27 -4.23
CA PHE A 51 -24.63 -18.60 -3.50
C PHE A 51 -25.93 -18.58 -4.30
N HIS A 52 -27.06 -18.65 -3.60
CA HIS A 52 -28.38 -18.41 -4.19
C HIS A 52 -28.78 -16.98 -3.84
N ASP A 53 -28.58 -16.06 -4.77
CA ASP A 53 -29.16 -14.74 -4.66
C ASP A 53 -30.66 -14.92 -4.84
N SER A 54 -31.39 -14.90 -3.74
CA SER A 54 -32.85 -15.02 -3.75
C SER A 54 -33.44 -13.74 -4.33
N SER A 55 -33.51 -13.64 -5.66
CA SER A 55 -34.33 -12.65 -6.37
C SER A 55 -34.61 -13.10 -7.80
N ASP A 56 -35.78 -13.71 -7.97
CA ASP A 56 -36.54 -13.71 -9.23
C ASP A 56 -37.20 -12.33 -9.48
N ASP A 57 -36.85 -11.32 -8.67
CA ASP A 57 -37.10 -9.93 -9.00
C ASP A 57 -36.05 -9.47 -10.01
N ILE A 58 -36.50 -8.73 -11.01
CA ILE A 58 -35.66 -8.01 -11.97
C ILE A 58 -34.44 -7.49 -11.23
N ILE A 59 -33.23 -8.01 -11.52
CA ILE A 59 -31.99 -7.39 -11.06
C ILE A 59 -31.99 -6.00 -11.69
N ASP A 60 -32.42 -5.01 -10.91
CA ASP A 60 -32.21 -3.63 -11.25
C ASP A 60 -30.69 -3.46 -11.16
N TYR A 61 -30.04 -3.43 -12.31
CA TYR A 61 -28.59 -3.29 -12.43
C TYR A 61 -28.07 -2.07 -11.64
N SER A 62 -28.95 -1.12 -11.27
CA SER A 62 -28.60 -0.02 -10.37
C SER A 62 -28.32 -0.45 -8.93
N ASP A 63 -28.98 -1.49 -8.41
CA ASP A 63 -28.86 -1.93 -7.01
C ASP A 63 -27.52 -2.64 -6.78
N SER A 64 -27.09 -3.47 -7.73
CA SER A 64 -25.77 -4.11 -7.67
C SER A 64 -24.61 -3.12 -7.84
N VAL A 65 -24.81 -2.03 -8.59
CA VAL A 65 -23.82 -0.96 -8.71
C VAL A 65 -23.76 -0.14 -7.42
N PHE A 66 -24.90 0.09 -6.77
CA PHE A 66 -24.96 0.76 -5.47
C PHE A 66 -24.21 -0.06 -4.40
N ASP A 67 -24.39 -1.38 -4.38
CA ASP A 67 -23.64 -2.27 -3.48
C ASP A 67 -22.12 -2.20 -3.72
N TYR A 68 -21.66 -2.14 -4.98
CA TYR A 68 -20.22 -2.01 -5.30
C TYR A 68 -19.65 -0.68 -4.82
N ASP A 69 -20.33 0.43 -5.14
CA ASP A 69 -19.87 1.77 -4.78
C ASP A 69 -19.81 1.93 -3.24
N ASP A 70 -20.80 1.40 -2.52
CA ASP A 70 -20.83 1.38 -1.05
C ASP A 70 -19.68 0.54 -0.46
N GLY A 71 -19.43 -0.65 -1.05
CA GLY A 71 -18.32 -1.51 -0.65
C GLY A 71 -16.98 -0.81 -0.87
N TYR A 72 -16.80 -0.18 -2.03
CA TYR A 72 -15.60 0.59 -2.38
C TYR A 72 -15.34 1.72 -1.41
N GLU A 73 -16.35 2.56 -1.12
CA GLU A 73 -16.20 3.67 -0.17
C GLU A 73 -15.80 3.17 1.22
N GLU A 74 -16.44 2.11 1.73
CA GLU A 74 -16.12 1.55 3.04
C GLU A 74 -14.72 0.91 3.10
N GLY A 75 -14.32 0.19 2.05
CA GLY A 75 -12.97 -0.38 1.93
C GLY A 75 -11.90 0.70 1.84
N TYR A 76 -12.15 1.73 1.02
CA TYR A 76 -11.23 2.86 0.84
C TYR A 76 -11.02 3.62 2.13
N ASP A 77 -12.09 4.07 2.79
CA ASP A 77 -11.99 4.87 4.01
C ASP A 77 -11.27 4.10 5.12
N TYR A 78 -11.56 2.80 5.25
CA TYR A 78 -10.91 1.94 6.23
C TYR A 78 -9.41 1.82 5.98
N ALA A 79 -8.99 1.45 4.77
CA ALA A 79 -7.57 1.30 4.47
C ALA A 79 -6.83 2.63 4.55
N TYR A 80 -7.44 3.71 4.05
CA TYR A 80 -6.86 5.05 4.08
C TYR A 80 -6.63 5.53 5.52
N GLU A 81 -7.62 5.40 6.42
CA GLU A 81 -7.49 5.83 7.81
C GLU A 81 -6.32 5.14 8.53
N TYR A 82 -6.17 3.83 8.37
CA TYR A 82 -5.08 3.06 8.99
C TYR A 82 -3.72 3.41 8.38
N THR A 83 -3.62 3.42 7.06
CA THR A 83 -2.32 3.54 6.38
C THR A 83 -1.80 4.96 6.34
N SER A 84 -2.70 5.96 6.36
CA SER A 84 -2.32 7.38 6.54
C SER A 84 -1.78 7.66 7.95
N ALA A 85 -2.09 6.82 8.94
CA ALA A 85 -1.46 6.84 10.26
C ALA A 85 -0.14 6.04 10.31
N CYS A 86 0.40 5.65 9.16
CA CYS A 86 1.59 4.82 9.02
C CYS A 86 1.47 3.40 9.61
N GLU A 87 0.25 2.88 9.77
CA GLU A 87 0.01 1.48 10.15
C GLU A 87 -0.06 0.59 8.88
N THR A 88 0.61 -0.56 8.90
CA THR A 88 0.80 -1.41 7.70
C THR A 88 -0.09 -2.65 7.62
N ASP A 89 -0.84 -2.96 8.68
CA ASP A 89 -1.66 -4.16 8.77
C ASP A 89 -3.15 -3.84 8.87
N TYR A 90 -3.91 -4.36 7.91
CA TYR A 90 -5.37 -4.39 7.91
C TYR A 90 -5.83 -5.84 7.97
N ASP A 91 -6.52 -6.22 9.05
CA ASP A 91 -7.05 -7.58 9.20
C ASP A 91 -8.51 -7.51 9.65
N ARG A 92 -9.44 -7.54 8.69
CA ARG A 92 -10.86 -7.54 8.97
C ARG A 92 -11.63 -8.33 7.91
N ASP A 93 -12.37 -9.33 8.38
CA ASP A 93 -13.34 -10.05 7.56
C ASP A 93 -14.59 -9.17 7.37
N TRP A 94 -15.00 -8.94 6.12
CA TRP A 94 -16.30 -8.34 5.81
C TRP A 94 -17.33 -9.45 5.51
N ILE A 95 -18.62 -9.11 5.69
CA ILE A 95 -19.75 -9.97 5.33
C ILE A 95 -20.75 -9.12 4.55
N GLY A 96 -20.89 -9.36 3.25
CA GLY A 96 -21.76 -8.60 2.34
C GLY A 96 -22.12 -9.38 1.07
N SER A 97 -22.77 -8.71 0.10
CA SER A 97 -22.99 -9.26 -1.24
C SER A 97 -21.67 -9.43 -2.01
N GLN A 98 -21.67 -10.19 -3.11
CA GLN A 98 -20.46 -10.33 -3.93
C GLN A 98 -20.01 -8.98 -4.53
N ALA A 99 -20.95 -8.18 -5.06
CA ALA A 99 -20.64 -6.88 -5.64
C ALA A 99 -20.05 -5.91 -4.62
N TYR A 100 -20.63 -5.86 -3.42
CA TYR A 100 -20.06 -5.13 -2.29
C TYR A 100 -18.66 -5.63 -1.93
N GLY A 101 -18.45 -6.94 -1.96
CA GLY A 101 -17.16 -7.55 -1.69
C GLY A 101 -16.06 -7.17 -2.66
N GLU A 102 -16.35 -7.22 -3.96
CA GLU A 102 -15.43 -6.76 -5.01
C GLU A 102 -15.13 -5.26 -4.85
N GLY A 103 -16.14 -4.44 -4.57
CA GLY A 103 -15.95 -3.03 -4.24
C GLY A 103 -15.04 -2.83 -3.04
N TYR A 104 -15.31 -3.55 -1.94
CA TYR A 104 -14.52 -3.47 -0.71
C TYR A 104 -13.05 -3.82 -0.94
N GLU A 105 -12.74 -4.89 -1.67
CA GLU A 105 -11.35 -5.27 -1.98
C GLU A 105 -10.64 -4.20 -2.84
N ASP A 106 -11.31 -3.67 -3.86
CA ASP A 106 -10.76 -2.59 -4.71
C ASP A 106 -10.52 -1.31 -3.90
N GLY A 107 -11.48 -0.95 -3.04
CA GLY A 107 -11.38 0.19 -2.13
C GLY A 107 -10.21 0.07 -1.17
N ILE A 108 -10.02 -1.09 -0.56
CA ILE A 108 -8.87 -1.37 0.32
C ILE A 108 -7.54 -1.14 -0.42
N TYR A 109 -7.43 -1.61 -1.66
CA TYR A 109 -6.20 -1.44 -2.44
C TYR A 109 -5.86 0.03 -2.69
N ASP A 110 -6.85 0.81 -3.17
CA ASP A 110 -6.67 2.22 -3.49
C ASP A 110 -6.46 3.06 -2.21
N GLY A 111 -7.26 2.84 -1.17
CA GLY A 111 -7.15 3.53 0.11
C GLY A 111 -5.81 3.29 0.79
N ASN A 112 -5.30 2.05 0.74
CA ASN A 112 -3.96 1.72 1.25
C ASN A 112 -2.86 2.42 0.46
N TYR A 113 -2.97 2.47 -0.88
CA TYR A 113 -1.99 3.17 -1.70
C TYR A 113 -1.94 4.67 -1.38
N ASP A 114 -3.10 5.32 -1.31
CA ASP A 114 -3.19 6.75 -1.04
C ASP A 114 -2.78 7.10 0.40
N GLY A 115 -3.16 6.27 1.38
CA GLY A 115 -2.74 6.48 2.77
C GLY A 115 -1.23 6.28 2.96
N LEU A 116 -0.62 5.29 2.29
CA LEU A 116 0.84 5.13 2.30
C LEU A 116 1.57 6.33 1.67
N LEU A 117 0.99 6.99 0.66
CA LEU A 117 1.55 8.21 0.10
C LEU A 117 1.52 9.37 1.10
N VAL A 118 0.44 9.48 1.89
CA VAL A 118 0.35 10.47 2.98
C VAL A 118 1.40 10.18 4.04
N CYS A 119 1.47 8.94 4.52
CA CYS A 119 2.49 8.53 5.49
C CYS A 119 3.91 8.82 5.01
N TYR A 120 4.21 8.54 3.73
CA TYR A 120 5.48 8.84 3.10
C TYR A 120 5.80 10.34 3.15
N ASP A 121 4.88 11.19 2.70
CA ASP A 121 5.12 12.65 2.63
C ASP A 121 5.24 13.25 4.03
N ASP A 122 4.35 12.89 4.96
CA ASP A 122 4.38 13.39 6.34
C ASP A 122 5.69 13.00 7.05
N SER A 123 6.09 11.73 6.94
CA SER A 123 7.35 11.25 7.51
C SER A 123 8.56 11.94 6.88
N TYR A 124 8.54 12.12 5.56
CA TYR A 124 9.60 12.80 4.83
C TYR A 124 9.72 14.28 5.23
N GLN A 125 8.61 15.02 5.31
CA GLN A 125 8.62 16.43 5.74
C GLN A 125 9.09 16.57 7.19
N ALA A 126 8.63 15.70 8.10
CA ALA A 126 9.09 15.70 9.47
C ALA A 126 10.60 15.46 9.57
N GLY A 127 11.13 14.51 8.81
CA GLY A 127 12.57 14.27 8.69
C GLY A 127 13.29 15.53 8.20
N MET A 128 12.82 16.13 7.10
CA MET A 128 13.39 17.37 6.54
C MET A 128 13.48 18.49 7.58
N GLU A 129 12.41 18.75 8.33
CA GLU A 129 12.36 19.78 9.37
C GLU A 129 13.33 19.48 10.52
N ALA A 130 13.39 18.22 10.98
CA ALA A 130 14.31 17.80 12.02
C ALA A 130 15.78 17.95 11.59
N GLY A 131 16.12 17.53 10.36
CA GLY A 131 17.46 17.66 9.81
C GLY A 131 17.89 19.13 9.67
N GLU A 132 16.99 20.00 9.23
CA GLU A 132 17.23 21.45 9.17
C GLU A 132 17.45 22.03 10.57
N ALA A 133 16.62 21.69 11.55
CA ALA A 133 16.74 22.17 12.93
C ALA A 133 18.08 21.75 13.57
N ASP A 134 18.43 20.47 13.49
CA ASP A 134 19.69 19.93 14.03
C ASP A 134 20.93 20.58 13.40
N SER A 135 20.85 20.88 12.10
CA SER A 135 21.88 21.63 11.39
C SER A 135 22.11 23.03 12.01
N TYR A 136 21.03 23.77 12.29
CA TYR A 136 21.12 25.08 12.95
C TYR A 136 21.62 24.99 14.39
N GLU A 137 21.28 23.93 15.12
CA GLU A 137 21.73 23.74 16.51
C GLU A 137 23.19 23.27 16.61
N GLY A 138 23.79 22.87 15.50
CA GLY A 138 25.15 22.36 15.51
C GLY A 138 25.23 20.92 16.03
N ILE A 139 24.15 20.14 15.90
CA ILE A 139 24.13 18.72 16.23
C ILE A 139 24.79 17.95 15.09
N VAL A 140 25.59 16.94 15.41
CA VAL A 140 26.27 16.12 14.39
C VAL A 140 25.29 15.07 13.89
N TYR A 141 25.06 15.05 12.58
CA TYR A 141 24.30 13.97 11.93
C TYR A 141 24.82 12.59 12.33
N THR A 142 23.90 11.74 12.79
CA THR A 142 24.11 10.32 13.01
C THR A 142 23.02 9.54 12.30
N GLU A 143 23.37 8.41 11.70
CA GLU A 143 22.40 7.52 11.04
C GLU A 143 21.49 6.81 12.06
N ASP A 144 21.91 6.72 13.33
CA ASP A 144 21.20 6.05 14.43
C ASP A 144 20.36 7.03 15.29
N GLN A 145 19.59 7.93 14.68
CA GLN A 145 18.68 8.79 15.47
C GLN A 145 17.45 8.00 15.96
N GLU A 146 16.96 8.35 17.16
CA GLU A 146 15.68 7.80 17.65
C GLU A 146 14.54 8.41 16.82
N ILE A 147 13.87 7.58 16.04
CA ILE A 147 12.71 7.95 15.22
C ILE A 147 11.44 7.56 15.98
N GLU A 148 10.45 8.43 15.98
CA GLU A 148 9.17 8.11 16.62
C GLU A 148 8.45 6.99 15.85
N ASP A 149 7.89 6.02 16.58
CA ASP A 149 7.32 4.77 16.02
C ASP A 149 6.17 4.97 15.00
N TRP A 150 5.62 6.19 14.88
CA TRP A 150 4.54 6.51 13.95
C TRP A 150 5.02 7.07 12.62
N TYR A 151 6.33 7.22 12.41
CA TYR A 151 6.89 7.58 11.11
C TYR A 151 7.34 6.34 10.34
N ASP A 152 7.21 6.40 9.01
CA ASP A 152 7.95 5.51 8.14
C ASP A 152 9.45 5.84 8.23
N GLU A 153 10.21 4.94 8.86
CA GLU A 153 11.64 5.07 9.13
C GLU A 153 12.44 5.44 7.86
N THR A 154 12.08 4.82 6.73
CA THR A 154 12.80 5.02 5.46
C THR A 154 12.60 6.44 4.94
N SER A 155 11.35 6.92 4.94
CA SER A 155 10.98 8.24 4.44
C SER A 155 11.47 9.35 5.36
N TYR A 156 11.35 9.16 6.68
CA TYR A 156 11.89 10.08 7.68
C TYR A 156 13.41 10.22 7.55
N SER A 157 14.13 9.10 7.54
CA SER A 157 15.60 9.11 7.43
C SER A 157 16.08 9.80 6.15
N LYS A 158 15.37 9.57 5.04
CA LYS A 158 15.66 10.24 3.77
C LYS A 158 15.41 11.75 3.87
N GLY A 159 14.27 12.17 4.40
CA GLY A 159 13.94 13.58 4.61
C GLY A 159 14.98 14.28 5.49
N TYR A 160 15.35 13.65 6.61
CA TYR A 160 16.38 14.15 7.51
C TYR A 160 17.70 14.38 6.79
N ALA A 161 18.19 13.37 6.06
CA ALA A 161 19.45 13.47 5.35
C ALA A 161 19.46 14.58 4.28
N GLU A 162 18.31 14.85 3.65
CA GLU A 162 18.15 15.93 2.66
C GLU A 162 17.99 17.32 3.31
N GLY A 163 17.34 17.43 4.47
CA GLY A 163 17.17 18.68 5.22
C GLY A 163 18.43 19.13 5.96
N TYR A 164 19.31 18.20 6.33
CA TYR A 164 20.53 18.49 7.07
C TYR A 164 21.59 19.19 6.19
N ASP A 165 21.75 20.50 6.36
CA ASP A 165 22.77 21.30 5.68
C ASP A 165 24.05 21.46 6.53
N ARG A 166 25.20 21.02 6.02
CA ARG A 166 26.49 21.21 6.71
C ARG A 166 27.01 22.65 6.67
N GLU A 167 26.55 23.46 5.73
CA GLU A 167 26.98 24.85 5.60
C GLU A 167 26.23 25.77 6.57
N ALA A 168 24.94 25.54 6.81
CA ALA A 168 24.18 26.19 7.88
C ALA A 168 24.79 25.93 9.26
N TYR A 169 25.23 24.69 9.55
CA TYR A 169 26.03 24.34 10.74
C TYR A 169 27.29 25.21 10.86
N ALA A 170 28.03 25.39 9.76
CA ALA A 170 29.25 26.20 9.77
C ALA A 170 28.93 27.66 10.11
N GLY A 171 27.78 28.19 9.70
CA GLY A 171 27.28 29.52 10.05
C GLY A 171 26.82 29.66 11.50
N ALA A 172 26.09 28.68 12.04
CA ALA A 172 25.67 28.67 13.45
C ALA A 172 26.85 28.46 14.42
N ALA A 173 27.87 27.73 14.00
CA ALA A 173 29.14 27.65 14.71
C ALA A 173 29.92 28.98 14.70
N ILE A 174 29.54 29.98 13.90
CA ILE A 174 30.18 31.30 13.82
C ILE A 174 29.50 32.33 14.76
N ASP A 175 28.99 31.88 15.91
CA ASP A 175 29.03 32.68 17.15
C ASP A 175 29.97 32.06 18.21
N LYS A 176 30.83 31.11 17.79
CA LYS A 176 31.97 30.61 18.58
C LYS A 176 33.22 31.50 18.51
N GLU A 177 33.12 32.74 18.03
CA GLU A 177 34.23 33.69 18.21
C GLU A 177 34.46 34.02 19.70
N GLU A 178 33.49 33.72 20.57
CA GLU A 178 33.65 33.68 22.03
C GLU A 178 34.20 32.33 22.55
N ALA A 179 34.04 31.22 21.83
CA ALA A 179 34.53 29.89 22.26
C ALA A 179 35.99 29.60 21.85
N VAL A 180 36.54 30.34 20.87
CA VAL A 180 37.93 30.17 20.42
C VAL A 180 38.94 30.86 21.36
N GLU A 181 38.53 31.81 22.20
CA GLU A 181 39.43 32.38 23.22
C GLU A 181 39.64 31.43 24.42
N VAL A 182 38.67 30.55 24.70
CA VAL A 182 38.77 29.57 25.81
C VAL A 182 39.75 28.44 25.47
N ILE A 183 39.83 28.02 24.20
CA ILE A 183 40.69 26.89 23.79
C ILE A 183 42.18 27.28 23.69
N LYS A 184 42.50 28.58 23.61
CA LYS A 184 43.91 29.03 23.59
C LYS A 184 44.58 29.05 24.96
N THR A 185 43.86 28.81 26.05
CA THR A 185 44.44 28.96 27.40
C THR A 185 44.88 27.65 28.04
N GLU A 186 44.34 26.49 27.66
CA GLU A 186 44.80 25.20 28.22
C GLU A 186 44.78 24.07 27.19
N GLY A 187 45.96 23.76 26.59
CA GLY A 187 46.27 22.38 26.18
C GLY A 187 46.64 22.11 24.72
N GLY A 188 47.90 22.43 24.35
CA GLY A 188 48.78 21.52 23.58
C GLY A 188 48.39 21.09 22.16
N ILE A 189 48.97 21.78 21.17
CA ILE A 189 49.12 21.32 19.78
C ILE A 189 49.98 20.04 19.73
N ALA A 190 49.58 19.05 18.91
CA ALA A 190 50.50 18.12 18.28
C ALA A 190 50.44 18.31 16.75
N ASP A 191 51.61 18.58 16.18
CA ASP A 191 51.92 18.92 14.80
C ASP A 191 51.81 17.70 13.85
N GLY A 192 51.29 17.92 12.63
CA GLY A 192 51.09 16.91 11.60
C GLY A 192 51.19 17.47 10.18
N SER A 193 52.42 17.52 9.67
CA SER A 193 52.91 17.29 8.29
C SER A 193 52.17 17.87 7.07
N GLU A 194 52.92 18.59 6.23
CA GLU A 194 52.49 19.53 5.18
C GLU A 194 52.17 18.93 3.79
N ASP A 195 52.05 17.59 3.65
CA ASP A 195 51.93 16.91 2.34
C ASP A 195 50.49 16.62 1.85
N ASP A 196 49.44 16.80 2.67
CA ASP A 196 48.06 16.41 2.31
C ASP A 196 47.24 17.50 1.59
N LYS A 197 47.79 18.70 1.38
CA LYS A 197 47.06 19.83 0.78
C LYS A 197 46.87 19.74 -0.74
N ILE A 198 47.51 18.78 -1.43
CA ILE A 198 47.48 18.70 -2.89
C ILE A 198 46.39 17.76 -3.44
N GLN A 199 45.87 16.80 -2.66
CA GLN A 199 44.85 15.87 -3.16
C GLN A 199 43.40 16.38 -3.07
N ILE A 200 43.12 17.35 -2.19
CA ILE A 200 41.74 17.84 -1.97
C ILE A 200 41.29 18.77 -3.11
N THR A 201 42.23 19.43 -3.81
CA THR A 201 41.90 20.42 -4.84
C THR A 201 41.51 19.81 -6.20
N SER A 202 41.95 18.58 -6.50
CA SER A 202 41.67 17.91 -7.78
C SER A 202 40.33 17.15 -7.81
N ALA A 203 39.82 16.71 -6.66
CA ALA A 203 38.53 16.01 -6.58
C ALA A 203 37.33 16.96 -6.75
N ILE A 204 37.43 18.19 -6.25
CA ILE A 204 36.35 19.19 -6.29
C ILE A 204 36.07 19.65 -7.73
N THR A 205 37.08 19.73 -8.60
CA THR A 205 36.89 20.21 -9.98
C THR A 205 36.31 19.17 -10.93
N ILE A 206 36.45 17.87 -10.66
CA ILE A 206 35.89 16.80 -11.50
C ILE A 206 34.40 16.56 -11.18
N GLY A 207 34.01 16.70 -9.91
CA GLY A 207 32.61 16.57 -9.49
C GLY A 207 31.69 17.64 -10.09
N SER A 208 32.15 18.88 -10.19
CA SER A 208 31.34 19.99 -10.73
C SER A 208 31.04 19.84 -12.23
N ILE A 209 31.92 19.20 -13.00
CA ILE A 209 31.74 19.04 -14.45
C ILE A 209 30.72 17.95 -14.76
N LEU A 210 30.67 16.87 -13.98
CA LEU A 210 29.72 15.77 -14.20
C LEU A 210 28.27 16.16 -13.82
N GLY A 211 28.09 16.97 -12.79
CA GLY A 211 26.77 17.49 -12.40
C GLY A 211 26.11 18.36 -13.48
N ILE A 212 26.90 19.23 -14.15
CA ILE A 212 26.40 20.11 -15.21
C ILE A 212 26.01 19.30 -16.47
N VAL A 213 26.77 18.25 -16.81
CA VAL A 213 26.45 17.37 -17.94
C VAL A 213 25.17 16.56 -17.67
N GLY A 214 24.99 16.05 -16.44
CA GLY A 214 23.78 15.32 -16.05
C GLY A 214 22.51 16.17 -16.15
N LEU A 215 22.55 17.40 -15.61
CA LEU A 215 21.44 18.35 -15.68
C LEU A 215 21.10 18.76 -17.12
N SER A 216 22.12 18.90 -17.98
CA SER A 216 21.92 19.23 -19.40
C SER A 216 21.19 18.11 -20.15
N ILE A 217 21.53 16.84 -19.87
CA ILE A 217 20.88 15.67 -20.48
C ILE A 217 19.42 15.54 -20.01
N ALA A 218 19.16 15.72 -18.70
CA ALA A 218 17.82 15.66 -18.13
C ALA A 218 16.91 16.76 -18.69
N HIS A 219 17.43 17.98 -18.80
CA HIS A 219 16.71 19.11 -19.38
C HIS A 219 16.37 18.86 -20.87
N ASP A 220 17.30 18.35 -21.67
CA ASP A 220 17.06 18.02 -23.08
C ASP A 220 16.05 16.87 -23.26
N TYR A 221 16.12 15.85 -22.40
CA TYR A 221 15.13 14.78 -22.37
C TYR A 221 13.71 15.31 -22.09
N TYR A 222 13.58 16.17 -21.08
CA TYR A 222 12.29 16.75 -20.70
C TYR A 222 11.71 17.66 -21.79
N ARG A 223 12.56 18.49 -22.40
CA ARG A 223 12.17 19.39 -23.50
C ARG A 223 11.70 18.61 -24.73
N ASN A 224 12.39 17.53 -25.10
CA ASN A 224 12.01 16.68 -26.22
C ASN A 224 10.69 15.92 -25.97
N ARG A 225 10.45 15.45 -24.74
CA ARG A 225 9.18 14.80 -24.37
C ARG A 225 7.99 15.77 -24.48
N ARG A 226 8.16 17.02 -24.03
CA ARG A 226 7.12 18.05 -24.12
C ARG A 226 6.79 18.40 -25.57
N ASN A 227 7.80 18.51 -26.44
CA ASN A 227 7.58 18.81 -27.86
C ASN A 227 6.89 17.69 -28.64
N ARG A 228 7.01 16.42 -28.21
CA ARG A 228 6.24 15.30 -28.81
C ARG A 228 4.77 15.38 -28.44
N ARG A 229 4.45 15.65 -27.17
CA ARG A 229 3.06 15.81 -26.68
C ARG A 229 2.28 16.97 -27.32
N ASN A 230 2.97 17.98 -27.86
CA ASN A 230 2.32 19.13 -28.50
C ASN A 230 2.11 18.94 -30.02
N ASN A 231 2.59 17.84 -30.60
CA ASN A 231 2.51 17.54 -32.02
C ASN A 231 1.68 16.27 -32.34
N ASP A 232 1.14 15.61 -31.31
CA ASP A 232 0.14 14.53 -31.40
C ASP A 232 -1.26 15.10 -31.06
#